data_AF-A0AA97K6D7-F1
#
_entry.id   AF-A0AA97K6D7-F1
#
_cell.length_a   1.000
_cell.length_b   1.000
_cell.length_c   1.000
_cell.angle_alpha   90.00
_cell.angle_beta   90.00
_cell.angle_gamma   90.00
#
_symmetry.space_group_name_H-M   'P 1'
#
loop_
_entity.id
_entity.type
_entity.pdbx_description
1 polymer ?
#
loop_
_entity_poly.entity_id
_entity_poly.type
_entity_poly.pdbx_seq_one_letter_code
_entity_poly.pdbx_strand_id
1 'polypeptide(L)'
;MQVSIACTEQNLRSRSSDDRLCGGGGRGQGPGGQGNGGYPPPGKASRLAIGPRAPGQNLPHIAFVLRESTGRATGMNYRNLGKSGLRVSCLGLGTWVTFGSQISDEMAENVLTIAYENGVNLFDTAEVYASGKAEKTLGNILKSKGWRRSSYVVTTKIYWGGQAETERGLSRKHIIEGLKGSLQRLQLEYVDIVFANRTDANSPMEEIVRAMTYVINQGMAMYWGTSRWSAMEIMEAYSVARQFNLIPPVCEQAEYHMFQRDKVETQLPELYHKIGVGAITWSPLACGLITGKYEERVPENCRAAMKGYQWLKEKLQSEDGKKQQAKVKELHPIAERLGCTVAQLAIAWCLRSEGVSSVLLGVSSTEQLIENLGSIQVLTQLTPQVVQEIDALLGNKPNTKKESRA
;
A
#
# COMPACT_ATOMS: atom_id res chain seq x y z
N MET A 1 20.40 15.85 6.52
CA MET A 1 19.53 15.47 7.65
C MET A 1 18.26 14.86 7.06
N GLN A 2 18.16 13.53 7.01
CA GLN A 2 16.93 12.85 6.60
C GLN A 2 15.91 12.98 7.72
N VAL A 3 14.92 13.86 7.56
CA VAL A 3 13.79 13.94 8.48
C VAL A 3 12.85 12.77 8.13
N SER A 4 13.15 11.60 8.68
CA SER A 4 12.33 10.40 8.56
C SER A 4 11.04 10.58 9.37
N ILE A 5 9.92 10.78 8.70
CA ILE A 5 8.64 11.13 9.31
C ILE A 5 7.77 9.89 9.58
N ALA A 6 7.27 9.83 10.81
CA ALA A 6 6.14 9.05 11.31
C ALA A 6 6.21 7.52 11.17
N CYS A 7 6.83 6.90 12.17
CA CYS A 7 6.25 5.84 13.00
C CYS A 7 7.18 5.66 14.21
N THR A 8 7.29 6.70 15.05
CA THR A 8 8.02 6.62 16.32
C THR A 8 7.02 6.38 17.45
N GLU A 9 7.27 5.32 18.23
CA GLU A 9 6.86 4.90 19.59
C GLU A 9 5.63 5.50 20.33
N GLN A 10 5.14 6.69 20.00
CA GLN A 10 4.11 7.41 20.75
C GLN A 10 2.72 6.73 20.73
N ASN A 11 2.39 5.95 19.71
CA ASN A 11 1.13 5.18 19.70
C ASN A 11 1.12 3.97 20.65
N LEU A 12 2.29 3.51 21.13
CA LEU A 12 2.37 2.38 22.06
C LEU A 12 2.29 2.83 23.52
N ARG A 13 2.74 4.05 23.83
CA ARG A 13 2.81 4.56 25.22
C ARG A 13 1.48 5.12 25.76
N SER A 14 0.44 5.32 24.94
CA SER A 14 -0.78 6.00 25.40
C SER A 14 -1.81 5.11 26.10
N ARG A 15 -1.43 3.96 26.66
CA ARG A 15 -2.36 3.06 27.37
C ARG A 15 -1.73 2.47 28.62
N SER A 16 -1.80 3.21 29.71
CA SER A 16 -1.82 2.63 31.06
C SER A 16 -2.98 3.26 31.82
N SER A 17 -3.65 2.44 32.62
CA SER A 17 -4.75 2.78 33.54
C SER A 17 -5.99 3.40 32.89
N ASP A 18 -6.86 2.54 32.35
CA ASP A 18 -8.33 2.61 32.54
C ASP A 18 -8.97 1.55 31.63
N ASP A 19 -8.98 0.31 32.12
CA ASP A 19 -9.91 -0.76 31.74
C ASP A 19 -9.64 -1.96 32.66
N ARG A 20 -9.78 -1.71 33.96
CA ARG A 20 -10.11 -2.73 34.94
C ARG A 20 -11.49 -2.38 35.43
N LEU A 21 -12.47 -3.22 35.12
CA LEU A 21 -13.58 -3.68 35.97
C LEU A 21 -14.70 -4.29 35.10
N CYS A 22 -15.45 -5.22 35.72
CA CYS A 22 -16.51 -6.09 35.18
C CYS A 22 -15.97 -7.35 34.45
N GLY A 23 -15.90 -8.57 35.01
CA GLY A 23 -16.62 -9.17 36.14
C GLY A 23 -17.78 -10.05 35.63
N GLY A 24 -17.68 -11.39 35.79
CA GLY A 24 -18.81 -12.30 35.59
C GLY A 24 -18.40 -13.76 35.33
N GLY A 25 -18.41 -14.59 36.38
CA GLY A 25 -17.99 -16.00 36.33
C GLY A 25 -19.05 -17.01 35.87
N GLY A 26 -18.58 -18.23 35.62
CA GLY A 26 -19.42 -19.42 35.42
C GLY A 26 -18.55 -20.69 35.40
N ARG A 27 -18.57 -21.46 36.50
CA ARG A 27 -17.98 -22.80 36.63
C ARG A 27 -18.91 -23.85 36.02
N GLY A 28 -18.36 -24.95 35.49
CA GLY A 28 -19.15 -26.16 35.23
C GLY A 28 -18.46 -27.29 34.42
N GLN A 29 -17.67 -28.11 35.13
CA GLN A 29 -17.50 -29.58 35.01
C GLN A 29 -17.43 -30.29 33.63
N GLY A 30 -16.31 -31.00 33.40
CA GLY A 30 -16.28 -32.25 32.60
C GLY A 30 -16.81 -33.44 33.43
N PRO A 31 -16.89 -34.68 32.90
CA PRO A 31 -15.68 -35.40 32.44
C PRO A 31 -15.85 -36.37 31.24
N GLY A 32 -14.70 -36.75 30.65
CA GLY A 32 -14.30 -38.15 30.34
C GLY A 32 -15.04 -38.97 29.27
N GLY A 33 -14.28 -39.51 28.30
CA GLY A 33 -14.71 -40.65 27.48
C GLY A 33 -13.81 -40.96 26.29
N GLN A 34 -12.96 -41.99 26.43
CA GLN A 34 -12.12 -42.60 25.39
C GLN A 34 -12.97 -43.37 24.36
N GLY A 35 -12.45 -43.55 23.14
CA GLY A 35 -12.87 -44.66 22.26
C GLY A 35 -12.57 -44.50 20.77
N ASN A 36 -11.59 -45.28 20.28
CA ASN A 36 -11.42 -45.92 18.95
C ASN A 36 -11.96 -45.22 17.68
N GLY A 37 -11.20 -45.05 16.60
CA GLY A 37 -10.34 -46.04 15.96
C GLY A 37 -11.14 -46.86 14.94
N GLY A 38 -11.08 -46.51 13.64
CA GLY A 38 -11.67 -47.32 12.57
C GLY A 38 -11.86 -46.59 11.23
N TYR A 39 -10.91 -46.75 10.31
CA TYR A 39 -11.07 -46.44 8.89
C TYR A 39 -12.03 -47.43 8.21
N PRO A 40 -12.92 -47.00 7.30
CA PRO A 40 -13.63 -47.92 6.41
C PRO A 40 -12.77 -48.28 5.18
N PRO A 41 -12.92 -49.50 4.61
CA PRO A 41 -12.12 -49.99 3.47
C PRO A 41 -12.63 -49.43 2.12
N PRO A 42 -11.80 -49.48 1.05
CA PRO A 42 -12.17 -48.95 -0.25
C PRO A 42 -13.17 -49.88 -0.97
N GLY A 43 -14.38 -49.36 -1.21
CA GLY A 43 -15.43 -50.01 -1.98
C GLY A 43 -15.22 -49.90 -3.50
N LYS A 44 -15.18 -51.08 -4.12
CA LYS A 44 -15.21 -51.43 -5.56
C LYS A 44 -15.75 -50.37 -6.53
N ALA A 45 -14.95 -50.09 -7.56
CA ALA A 45 -15.33 -49.33 -8.75
C ALA A 45 -16.45 -50.04 -9.53
N SER A 46 -17.61 -49.41 -9.63
CA SER A 46 -18.67 -49.80 -10.57
C SER A 46 -18.43 -49.10 -11.92
N ARG A 47 -18.26 -49.90 -12.98
CA ARG A 47 -18.28 -49.42 -14.37
C ARG A 47 -19.69 -48.95 -14.69
N LEU A 48 -19.89 -47.64 -14.82
CA LEU A 48 -21.09 -47.07 -15.43
C LEU A 48 -20.99 -47.19 -16.95
N ALA A 49 -21.94 -47.92 -17.53
CA ALA A 49 -22.11 -48.08 -18.96
C ALA A 49 -22.48 -46.73 -19.61
N ILE A 50 -21.78 -46.37 -20.69
CA ILE A 50 -22.08 -45.21 -21.52
C ILE A 50 -23.19 -45.61 -22.49
N GLY A 51 -24.42 -45.15 -22.24
CA GLY A 51 -25.52 -45.20 -23.21
C GLY A 51 -25.46 -44.03 -24.20
N PRO A 52 -26.06 -44.15 -25.40
CA PRO A 52 -25.95 -43.15 -26.45
C PRO A 52 -26.72 -41.87 -26.08
N ARG A 53 -26.09 -40.72 -26.35
CA ARG A 53 -26.60 -39.38 -26.04
C ARG A 53 -27.62 -38.95 -27.10
N ALA A 54 -28.84 -38.62 -26.70
CA ALA A 54 -29.86 -38.04 -27.56
C ALA A 54 -29.44 -36.62 -28.04
N PRO A 55 -29.76 -36.21 -29.28
CA PRO A 55 -29.42 -34.89 -29.79
C PRO A 55 -30.50 -33.86 -29.40
N GLY A 56 -30.06 -32.68 -28.97
CA GLY A 56 -30.89 -31.48 -28.98
C GLY A 56 -31.54 -31.11 -27.64
N GLN A 57 -30.76 -30.46 -26.77
CA GLN A 57 -31.28 -29.42 -25.89
C GLN A 57 -30.29 -28.26 -25.88
N ASN A 58 -30.66 -27.16 -26.54
CA ASN A 58 -29.96 -25.88 -26.45
C ASN A 58 -30.06 -25.39 -25.00
N LEU A 59 -29.03 -25.67 -24.21
CA LEU A 59 -28.81 -24.96 -22.95
C LEU A 59 -28.53 -23.50 -23.32
N PRO A 60 -29.19 -22.52 -22.69
CA PRO A 60 -28.87 -21.13 -22.95
C PRO A 60 -27.40 -20.93 -22.62
N HIS A 61 -26.62 -20.50 -23.61
CA HIS A 61 -25.29 -19.94 -23.38
C HIS A 61 -25.48 -18.76 -22.42
N ILE A 62 -25.29 -19.00 -21.12
CA ILE A 62 -25.01 -17.93 -20.18
C ILE A 62 -23.63 -17.44 -20.61
N ALA A 63 -23.62 -16.45 -21.50
CA ALA A 63 -22.46 -15.63 -21.72
C ALA A 63 -22.14 -15.04 -20.35
N PHE A 64 -21.12 -15.59 -19.69
CA PHE A 64 -20.55 -14.98 -18.51
C PHE A 64 -19.95 -13.66 -19.03
N VAL A 65 -20.74 -12.59 -18.99
CA VAL A 65 -20.25 -11.25 -19.27
C VAL A 65 -19.27 -11.00 -18.13
N LEU A 66 -18.00 -11.28 -18.41
CA LEU A 66 -16.89 -10.80 -17.60
C LEU A 66 -17.08 -9.29 -17.60
N ARG A 67 -17.74 -8.74 -16.57
CA ARG A 67 -17.69 -7.30 -16.31
C ARG A 67 -16.20 -7.01 -16.13
N GLU A 68 -15.61 -6.52 -17.22
CA GLU A 68 -14.18 -6.37 -17.41
C GLU A 68 -13.62 -5.39 -16.39
N SER A 69 -12.34 -5.56 -16.05
CA SER A 69 -11.56 -4.54 -15.37
C SER A 69 -11.75 -3.20 -16.11
N THR A 70 -12.34 -2.22 -15.44
CA THR A 70 -12.90 -0.98 -15.99
C THR A 70 -11.88 -0.01 -16.61
N GLY A 71 -10.60 -0.40 -16.71
CA GLY A 71 -9.52 0.46 -17.17
C GLY A 71 -9.68 1.02 -18.60
N ARG A 72 -10.33 0.30 -19.52
CA ARG A 72 -10.55 0.81 -20.90
C ARG A 72 -11.55 1.98 -20.96
N ALA A 73 -12.41 2.13 -19.95
CA ALA A 73 -13.41 3.20 -19.91
C ALA A 73 -12.96 4.44 -19.11
N THR A 74 -11.94 4.30 -18.24
CA THR A 74 -11.60 5.33 -17.23
C THR A 74 -10.30 6.09 -17.53
N GLY A 75 -9.53 5.66 -18.53
CA GLY A 75 -8.21 6.24 -18.83
C GLY A 75 -7.10 5.82 -17.85
N MET A 76 -7.38 4.88 -16.93
CA MET A 76 -6.40 4.34 -15.99
C MET A 76 -5.26 3.62 -16.72
N ASN A 77 -4.03 4.07 -16.48
CA ASN A 77 -2.84 3.43 -17.03
C ASN A 77 -2.36 2.31 -16.11
N TYR A 78 -2.02 1.16 -16.69
CA TYR A 78 -1.38 0.06 -15.97
C TYR A 78 0.09 -0.06 -16.36
N ARG A 79 0.94 -0.33 -15.39
CA ARG A 79 2.40 -0.47 -15.56
C ARG A 79 2.86 -1.74 -14.85
N ASN A 80 3.95 -2.33 -15.32
CA ASN A 80 4.63 -3.35 -14.55
C ASN A 80 5.20 -2.74 -13.27
N LEU A 81 5.11 -3.49 -12.17
CA LEU A 81 5.77 -3.12 -10.94
C LEU A 81 7.25 -3.54 -11.01
N GLY A 82 8.12 -2.57 -11.27
CA GLY A 82 9.51 -2.85 -11.58
C GLY A 82 9.64 -3.67 -12.87
N LYS A 83 10.57 -4.63 -12.87
CA LYS A 83 10.71 -5.63 -13.95
C LYS A 83 9.88 -6.90 -13.70
N SER A 84 9.04 -6.94 -12.67
CA SER A 84 8.17 -8.08 -12.42
C SER A 84 7.02 -8.17 -13.44
N GLY A 85 6.36 -9.33 -13.52
CA GLY A 85 5.17 -9.52 -14.36
C GLY A 85 3.89 -8.89 -13.79
N LEU A 86 3.90 -8.43 -12.53
CA LEU A 86 2.73 -7.87 -11.87
C LEU A 86 2.39 -6.50 -12.45
N ARG A 87 1.16 -6.32 -12.95
CA ARG A 87 0.67 -5.05 -13.48
C ARG A 87 -0.22 -4.34 -12.48
N VAL A 88 0.16 -3.12 -12.11
CA VAL A 88 -0.58 -2.25 -11.19
C VAL A 88 -1.10 -1.02 -11.91
N SER A 89 -2.25 -0.51 -11.47
CA SER A 89 -2.72 0.82 -11.86
C SER A 89 -1.69 1.87 -11.44
N CYS A 90 -1.53 2.94 -12.23
CA CYS A 90 -0.57 4.01 -11.91
C CYS A 90 -0.96 4.78 -10.65
N LEU A 91 -2.22 4.73 -10.24
CA LEU A 91 -2.70 5.18 -8.94
C LEU A 91 -3.14 3.95 -8.13
N GLY A 92 -2.77 3.93 -6.86
CA GLY A 92 -3.28 2.97 -5.86
C GLY A 92 -3.95 3.70 -4.71
N LEU A 93 -4.64 2.95 -3.85
CA LEU A 93 -5.30 3.50 -2.66
C LEU A 93 -4.70 2.89 -1.39
N GLY A 94 -4.16 3.75 -0.53
CA GLY A 94 -3.66 3.38 0.79
C GLY A 94 -4.71 3.58 1.89
N THR A 95 -4.65 2.75 2.92
CA THR A 95 -5.61 2.79 4.04
C THR A 95 -5.08 3.48 5.30
N TRP A 96 -3.88 4.07 5.26
CA TRP A 96 -3.26 4.70 6.44
C TRP A 96 -4.07 5.92 6.91
N VAL A 97 -4.23 6.04 8.24
CA VAL A 97 -5.03 7.06 8.95
C VAL A 97 -6.54 6.88 8.79
N THR A 98 -7.00 6.42 7.64
CA THR A 98 -8.40 6.47 7.24
C THR A 98 -9.18 5.25 7.70
N PHE A 99 -8.90 4.06 7.15
CA PHE A 99 -9.72 2.87 7.38
C PHE A 99 -9.60 2.40 8.83
N GLY A 100 -10.73 2.06 9.45
CA GLY A 100 -10.78 1.63 10.86
C GLY A 100 -10.42 2.74 11.86
N SER A 101 -10.33 4.00 11.42
CA SER A 101 -10.00 5.15 12.26
C SER A 101 -10.72 6.43 11.84
N GLN A 102 -10.17 7.25 10.94
CA GLN A 102 -10.69 8.59 10.63
C GLN A 102 -12.07 8.59 9.96
N ILE A 103 -12.34 7.60 9.11
CA ILE A 103 -13.57 7.51 8.33
C ILE A 103 -14.41 6.30 8.77
N SER A 104 -15.72 6.38 8.56
CA SER A 104 -16.62 5.24 8.80
C SER A 104 -16.33 4.09 7.83
N ASP A 105 -16.73 2.87 8.19
CA ASP A 105 -16.62 1.71 7.30
C ASP A 105 -17.45 1.89 6.02
N GLU A 106 -18.59 2.58 6.08
CA GLU A 106 -19.40 2.95 4.91
C GLU A 106 -18.64 3.89 3.97
N MET A 107 -17.97 4.92 4.51
CA MET A 107 -17.14 5.81 3.69
C MET A 107 -15.95 5.07 3.09
N ALA A 108 -15.33 4.17 3.86
CA ALA A 108 -14.25 3.31 3.38
C ALA A 108 -14.72 2.40 2.22
N GLU A 109 -15.92 1.83 2.32
CA GLU A 109 -16.55 1.07 1.24
C GLU A 109 -16.79 1.92 -0.01
N ASN A 110 -17.36 3.12 0.15
CA ASN A 110 -17.63 4.02 -0.97
C ASN A 110 -16.33 4.43 -1.69
N VAL A 111 -15.30 4.82 -0.94
CA VAL A 111 -13.98 5.17 -1.49
C VAL A 111 -13.35 3.97 -2.22
N LEU A 112 -13.37 2.77 -1.63
CA LEU A 112 -12.80 1.58 -2.28
C LEU A 112 -13.57 1.21 -3.55
N THR A 113 -14.90 1.33 -3.53
CA THR A 113 -15.79 1.06 -4.67
C THR A 113 -15.47 1.99 -5.83
N ILE A 114 -15.45 3.30 -5.59
CA ILE A 114 -15.14 4.29 -6.62
C ILE A 114 -13.74 4.06 -7.18
N ALA A 115 -12.76 3.76 -6.33
CA ALA A 115 -11.40 3.47 -6.78
C ALA A 115 -11.38 2.28 -7.75
N TYR A 116 -11.98 1.16 -7.35
CA TYR A 116 -12.05 -0.06 -8.17
C TYR A 116 -12.82 0.16 -9.47
N GLU A 117 -13.97 0.84 -9.43
CA GLU A 117 -14.76 1.16 -10.61
C GLU A 117 -14.03 2.11 -11.56
N ASN A 118 -13.13 2.97 -11.06
CA ASN A 118 -12.25 3.81 -11.87
C ASN A 118 -10.97 3.11 -12.35
N GLY A 119 -10.84 1.80 -12.13
CA GLY A 119 -9.75 0.97 -12.64
C GLY A 119 -8.55 0.87 -11.69
N VAL A 120 -8.60 1.46 -10.49
CA VAL A 120 -7.58 1.23 -9.46
C VAL A 120 -7.62 -0.24 -9.06
N ASN A 121 -6.49 -0.94 -9.22
CA ASN A 121 -6.36 -2.33 -8.81
C ASN A 121 -5.45 -2.49 -7.59
N LEU A 122 -4.65 -1.49 -7.22
CA LEU A 122 -3.70 -1.57 -6.12
C LEU A 122 -4.28 -0.99 -4.81
N PHE A 123 -4.39 -1.84 -3.79
CA PHE A 123 -4.89 -1.49 -2.46
C PHE A 123 -3.86 -1.83 -1.39
N ASP A 124 -3.47 -0.84 -0.61
CA ASP A 124 -2.34 -0.92 0.30
C ASP A 124 -2.72 -0.69 1.77
N THR A 125 -2.26 -1.59 2.64
CA THR A 125 -2.51 -1.54 4.09
C THR A 125 -1.29 -1.98 4.89
N ALA A 126 -1.42 -2.13 6.21
CA ALA A 126 -0.37 -2.66 7.10
C ALA A 126 -0.97 -3.20 8.41
N GLU A 127 -0.31 -4.17 9.03
CA GLU A 127 -0.76 -4.73 10.32
C GLU A 127 -0.91 -3.68 11.43
N VAL A 128 -0.08 -2.63 11.39
CA VAL A 128 -0.06 -1.58 12.41
C VAL A 128 -1.19 -0.55 12.21
N TYR A 129 -1.78 -0.46 11.02
CA TYR A 129 -2.77 0.58 10.71
C TYR A 129 -4.05 0.37 11.51
N ALA A 130 -4.34 1.34 12.39
CA ALA A 130 -5.40 1.26 13.38
C ALA A 130 -5.37 -0.06 14.18
N SER A 131 -4.18 -0.58 14.49
CA SER A 131 -3.97 -1.85 15.19
C SER A 131 -4.69 -3.04 14.51
N GLY A 132 -4.51 -3.15 13.19
CA GLY A 132 -5.11 -4.18 12.35
C GLY A 132 -6.57 -3.93 11.96
N LYS A 133 -7.22 -2.86 12.45
CA LYS A 133 -8.60 -2.55 12.03
C LYS A 133 -8.69 -2.18 10.56
N ALA A 134 -7.69 -1.49 10.01
CA ALA A 134 -7.68 -1.14 8.59
C ALA A 134 -7.73 -2.39 7.69
N GLU A 135 -7.00 -3.44 8.04
CA GLU A 135 -7.04 -4.74 7.34
C GLU A 135 -8.40 -5.43 7.46
N LYS A 136 -9.03 -5.37 8.64
CA LYS A 136 -10.39 -5.90 8.83
C LYS A 136 -11.42 -5.18 7.98
N THR A 137 -11.39 -3.84 7.97
CA THR A 137 -12.28 -3.02 7.13
C THR A 137 -12.06 -3.33 5.65
N LEU A 138 -10.81 -3.35 5.17
CA LEU A 138 -10.48 -3.69 3.79
C LEU A 138 -10.98 -5.10 3.41
N GLY A 139 -10.70 -6.10 4.25
CA GLY A 139 -11.13 -7.48 4.03
C GLY A 139 -12.66 -7.64 3.98
N ASN A 140 -13.38 -6.97 4.89
CA ASN A 140 -14.84 -6.96 4.90
C ASN A 140 -15.42 -6.38 3.61
N ILE A 141 -14.87 -5.27 3.11
CA ILE A 141 -15.34 -4.65 1.86
C ILE A 141 -15.06 -5.59 0.68
N LEU A 142 -13.83 -6.10 0.55
CA LEU A 142 -13.46 -7.00 -0.57
C LEU A 142 -14.36 -8.24 -0.61
N LYS A 143 -14.66 -8.82 0.56
CA LYS A 143 -15.57 -9.96 0.69
C LYS A 143 -17.01 -9.59 0.34
N SER A 144 -17.51 -8.47 0.86
CA SER A 144 -18.87 -7.97 0.62
C SER A 144 -19.11 -7.68 -0.87
N LYS A 145 -18.15 -7.03 -1.53
CA LYS A 145 -18.25 -6.69 -2.96
C LYS A 145 -18.14 -7.90 -3.88
N GLY A 146 -17.57 -9.02 -3.41
CA GLY A 146 -17.41 -10.23 -4.20
C GLY A 146 -16.58 -10.04 -5.48
N TRP A 147 -15.69 -9.04 -5.51
CA TRP A 147 -14.80 -8.85 -6.65
C TRP A 147 -13.87 -10.05 -6.79
N ARG A 148 -13.56 -10.42 -8.04
CA ARG A 148 -12.67 -11.55 -8.32
C ARG A 148 -11.30 -11.28 -7.68
N ARG A 149 -10.82 -12.18 -6.81
CA ARG A 149 -9.50 -12.02 -6.16
C ARG A 149 -8.37 -11.77 -7.16
N SER A 150 -8.49 -12.31 -8.36
CA SER A 150 -7.54 -12.17 -9.47
C SER A 150 -7.58 -10.82 -10.20
N SER A 151 -8.52 -9.92 -9.90
CA SER A 151 -8.63 -8.60 -10.58
C SER A 151 -8.01 -7.46 -9.80
N TYR A 152 -7.59 -7.67 -8.56
CA TYR A 152 -6.98 -6.66 -7.71
C TYR A 152 -5.68 -7.15 -7.06
N VAL A 153 -4.87 -6.18 -6.65
CA VAL A 153 -3.57 -6.31 -6.02
C VAL A 153 -3.68 -5.77 -4.60
N VAL A 154 -3.56 -6.64 -3.60
CA VAL A 154 -3.52 -6.25 -2.18
C VAL A 154 -2.10 -6.31 -1.68
N THR A 155 -1.67 -5.25 -1.02
CA THR A 155 -0.37 -5.18 -0.35
C THR A 155 -0.54 -4.91 1.14
N THR A 156 0.22 -5.63 1.97
CA THR A 156 0.32 -5.33 3.42
C THR A 156 1.78 -5.21 3.84
N LYS A 157 2.04 -4.63 5.01
CA LYS A 157 3.39 -4.43 5.55
C LYS A 157 3.50 -4.97 6.95
N ILE A 158 4.63 -5.62 7.22
CA ILE A 158 4.96 -6.25 8.49
C ILE A 158 6.13 -5.52 9.14
N TYR A 159 5.97 -5.18 10.42
CA TYR A 159 7.01 -4.79 11.37
C TYR A 159 6.46 -4.59 12.81
N TRP A 160 5.22 -4.10 12.98
CA TRP A 160 4.64 -3.78 14.29
C TRP A 160 3.29 -4.47 14.45
N GLY A 161 3.27 -5.71 14.93
CA GLY A 161 2.05 -6.49 15.09
C GLY A 161 1.45 -6.48 16.51
N GLY A 162 2.22 -6.07 17.52
CA GLY A 162 1.76 -6.10 18.90
C GLY A 162 2.68 -5.40 19.91
N GLN A 163 2.41 -5.64 21.19
CA GLN A 163 3.14 -4.98 22.29
C GLN A 163 4.34 -5.81 22.76
N ALA A 164 4.26 -7.14 22.65
CA ALA A 164 5.32 -8.02 23.10
C ALA A 164 6.58 -7.84 22.26
N GLU A 165 7.73 -8.15 22.85
CA GLU A 165 9.03 -8.01 22.19
C GLU A 165 9.12 -8.81 20.89
N THR A 166 8.45 -9.95 20.84
CA THR A 166 8.44 -10.84 19.68
C THR A 166 7.35 -10.53 18.64
N GLU A 167 6.50 -9.53 18.90
CA GLU A 167 5.42 -9.09 17.99
C GLU A 167 5.85 -7.86 17.16
N ARG A 168 7.17 -7.68 16.97
CA ARG A 168 7.75 -6.62 16.15
C ARG A 168 9.02 -7.07 15.42
N GLY A 169 9.47 -6.24 14.48
CA GLY A 169 10.70 -6.43 13.71
C GLY A 169 10.50 -7.28 12.46
N LEU A 170 11.61 -7.77 11.92
CA LEU A 170 11.67 -8.60 10.72
C LEU A 170 12.29 -9.98 10.98
N SER A 171 12.21 -10.45 12.22
CA SER A 171 12.54 -11.84 12.53
C SER A 171 11.63 -12.78 11.75
N ARG A 172 12.12 -13.99 11.46
CA ARG A 172 11.33 -15.04 10.81
C ARG A 172 10.03 -15.33 11.57
N LYS A 173 10.09 -15.30 12.91
CA LYS A 173 8.91 -15.45 13.77
C LYS A 173 7.86 -14.40 13.43
N HIS A 174 8.23 -13.11 13.51
CA HIS A 174 7.26 -12.03 13.30
C HIS A 174 6.78 -11.92 11.85
N ILE A 175 7.65 -12.15 10.86
CA ILE A 175 7.23 -12.14 9.44
C ILE A 175 6.13 -13.17 9.20
N ILE A 176 6.31 -14.41 9.69
CA ILE A 176 5.34 -15.48 9.49
C ILE A 176 4.07 -15.24 10.31
N GLU A 177 4.20 -14.95 11.61
CA GLU A 177 3.05 -14.77 12.50
C GLU A 177 2.25 -13.49 12.16
N GLY A 178 2.95 -12.38 11.92
CA GLY A 178 2.36 -11.12 11.51
C GLY A 178 1.62 -11.22 10.17
N LEU A 179 2.19 -11.90 9.17
CA LEU A 179 1.50 -12.12 7.90
C LEU A 179 0.29 -13.06 8.05
N LYS A 180 0.38 -14.13 8.84
CA LYS A 180 -0.78 -14.98 9.15
C LYS A 180 -1.92 -14.18 9.81
N GLY A 181 -1.58 -13.34 10.79
CA GLY A 181 -2.55 -12.45 11.43
C GLY A 181 -3.18 -11.46 10.46
N SER A 182 -2.37 -10.90 9.55
CA SER A 182 -2.82 -9.98 8.51
C SER A 182 -3.79 -10.64 7.53
N LEU A 183 -3.45 -11.83 7.03
CA LEU A 183 -4.31 -12.62 6.14
C LEU A 183 -5.64 -13.00 6.80
N GLN A 184 -5.62 -13.36 8.09
CA GLN A 184 -6.84 -13.62 8.85
C GLN A 184 -7.74 -12.39 8.94
N ARG A 185 -7.17 -11.20 9.22
CA ARG A 185 -7.93 -9.94 9.27
C ARG A 185 -8.47 -9.54 7.91
N LEU A 186 -7.67 -9.71 6.85
CA LEU A 186 -8.06 -9.45 5.47
C LEU A 186 -9.06 -10.47 4.91
N GLN A 187 -9.20 -11.64 5.54
CA GLN A 187 -9.98 -12.77 5.03
C GLN A 187 -9.51 -13.21 3.63
N LEU A 188 -8.18 -13.21 3.43
CA LEU A 188 -7.53 -13.60 2.18
C LEU A 188 -6.61 -14.79 2.42
N GLU A 189 -6.47 -15.65 1.42
CA GLU A 189 -5.47 -16.73 1.43
C GLU A 189 -4.06 -16.19 1.18
N TYR A 190 -3.94 -15.12 0.39
CA TYR A 190 -2.67 -14.47 0.07
C TYR A 190 -2.82 -12.97 -0.17
N VAL A 191 -1.73 -12.25 0.04
CA VAL A 191 -1.52 -10.90 -0.48
C VAL A 191 -0.67 -10.95 -1.75
N ASP A 192 -0.81 -9.97 -2.64
CA ASP A 192 0.03 -9.91 -3.84
C ASP A 192 1.46 -9.51 -3.47
N ILE A 193 1.61 -8.60 -2.51
CA ILE A 193 2.93 -8.19 -2.01
C ILE A 193 2.90 -8.06 -0.49
N VAL A 194 3.83 -8.74 0.17
CA VAL A 194 4.18 -8.47 1.58
C VAL A 194 5.40 -7.55 1.63
N PHE A 195 5.28 -6.44 2.36
CA PHE A 195 6.37 -5.49 2.54
C PHE A 195 7.03 -5.63 3.91
N ALA A 196 8.35 -5.50 3.96
CA ALA A 196 9.03 -5.07 5.18
C ALA A 196 8.74 -3.57 5.40
N ASN A 197 7.97 -3.21 6.43
CA ASN A 197 7.46 -1.84 6.62
C ASN A 197 8.58 -0.79 6.83
N ARG A 198 9.68 -1.21 7.44
CA ARG A 198 10.94 -0.47 7.65
C ARG A 198 12.11 -1.45 7.74
N THR A 199 13.33 -0.95 7.86
CA THR A 199 14.52 -1.77 8.13
C THR A 199 14.53 -2.25 9.57
N ASP A 200 15.19 -3.39 9.83
CA ASP A 200 15.38 -3.96 11.16
C ASP A 200 16.87 -4.22 11.41
N ALA A 201 17.48 -3.44 12.31
CA ALA A 201 18.88 -3.61 12.67
C ALA A 201 19.14 -4.85 13.55
N ASN A 202 18.10 -5.43 14.14
CA ASN A 202 18.22 -6.57 15.06
C ASN A 202 18.07 -7.92 14.34
N SER A 203 17.62 -7.93 13.09
CA SER A 203 17.41 -9.15 12.30
C SER A 203 18.42 -9.22 11.14
N PRO A 204 19.23 -10.28 11.02
CA PRO A 204 20.15 -10.43 9.90
C PRO A 204 19.42 -10.46 8.55
N MET A 205 20.01 -9.85 7.51
CA MET A 205 19.41 -9.79 6.17
C MET A 205 19.06 -11.17 5.62
N GLU A 206 19.93 -12.16 5.85
CA GLU A 206 19.68 -13.55 5.43
C GLU A 206 18.39 -14.11 6.02
N GLU A 207 18.12 -13.88 7.31
CA GLU A 207 16.91 -14.35 7.97
C GLU A 207 15.67 -13.69 7.36
N ILE A 208 15.73 -12.37 7.13
CA ILE A 208 14.65 -11.59 6.52
C ILE A 208 14.31 -12.15 5.12
N VAL A 209 15.31 -12.30 4.26
CA VAL A 209 15.11 -12.77 2.88
C VAL A 209 14.63 -14.23 2.85
N ARG A 210 15.13 -15.10 3.74
CA ARG A 210 14.63 -16.48 3.88
C ARG A 210 13.19 -16.54 4.38
N ALA A 211 12.81 -15.66 5.32
CA ALA A 211 11.44 -15.58 5.82
C ALA A 211 10.47 -15.08 4.75
N MET A 212 10.83 -14.03 4.02
CA MET A 212 10.04 -13.52 2.88
C MET A 212 9.91 -14.56 1.76
N THR A 213 11.00 -15.26 1.44
CA THR A 213 10.97 -16.37 0.46
C THR A 213 10.08 -17.51 0.94
N TYR A 214 10.13 -17.84 2.23
CA TYR A 214 9.30 -18.89 2.81
C TYR A 214 7.81 -18.57 2.69
N VAL A 215 7.36 -17.36 3.06
CA VAL A 215 5.94 -17.02 2.98
C VAL A 215 5.42 -17.00 1.54
N ILE A 216 6.29 -16.66 0.56
CA ILE A 216 5.96 -16.80 -0.86
C ILE A 216 5.81 -18.26 -1.26
N ASN A 217 6.77 -19.11 -0.90
CA ASN A 217 6.73 -20.54 -1.21
C ASN A 217 5.57 -21.28 -0.51
N GLN A 218 5.04 -20.74 0.58
CA GLN A 218 3.83 -21.24 1.24
C GLN A 218 2.53 -20.71 0.61
N GLY A 219 2.62 -19.86 -0.43
CA GLY A 219 1.46 -19.27 -1.09
C GLY A 219 0.76 -18.19 -0.27
N MET A 220 1.39 -17.66 0.79
CA MET A 220 0.82 -16.57 1.62
C MET A 220 1.02 -15.19 0.99
N ALA A 221 2.01 -15.06 0.11
CA ALA A 221 2.25 -13.87 -0.68
C ALA A 221 2.70 -14.27 -2.11
N MET A 222 2.40 -13.44 -3.12
CA MET A 222 2.92 -13.67 -4.48
C MET A 222 4.34 -13.13 -4.66
N TYR A 223 4.59 -11.94 -4.09
CA TYR A 223 5.88 -11.25 -4.11
C TYR A 223 6.18 -10.63 -2.75
N TRP A 224 7.39 -10.09 -2.59
CA TRP A 224 7.72 -9.24 -1.46
C TRP A 224 8.44 -7.97 -1.89
N GLY A 225 8.42 -6.96 -1.04
CA GLY A 225 9.06 -5.67 -1.27
C GLY A 225 9.59 -5.06 0.02
N THR A 226 10.31 -3.94 -0.12
CA THR A 226 10.86 -3.16 0.99
C THR A 226 10.13 -1.84 1.11
N SER A 227 10.18 -1.19 2.27
CA SER A 227 9.61 0.14 2.50
C SER A 227 10.54 0.92 3.42
N ARG A 228 10.94 2.13 3.02
CA ARG A 228 11.87 3.00 3.76
C ARG A 228 13.31 2.45 3.83
N TRP A 229 13.67 1.48 3.00
CA TRP A 229 15.03 0.91 2.98
C TRP A 229 15.97 1.78 2.13
N SER A 230 17.22 1.91 2.52
CA SER A 230 18.25 2.55 1.69
C SER A 230 18.54 1.71 0.44
N ALA A 231 19.11 2.32 -0.59
CA ALA A 231 19.54 1.57 -1.78
C ALA A 231 20.60 0.50 -1.47
N MET A 232 21.40 0.71 -0.43
CA MET A 232 22.38 -0.26 0.05
C MET A 232 21.69 -1.51 0.61
N GLU A 233 20.72 -1.34 1.52
CA GLU A 233 20.01 -2.46 2.14
C GLU A 233 19.18 -3.25 1.10
N ILE A 234 18.59 -2.56 0.11
CA ILE A 234 17.87 -3.24 -0.99
C ILE A 234 18.85 -4.08 -1.83
N MET A 235 20.05 -3.56 -2.09
CA MET A 235 21.09 -4.31 -2.82
C MET A 235 21.63 -5.48 -1.98
N GLU A 236 21.75 -5.32 -0.66
CA GLU A 236 22.13 -6.40 0.26
C GLU A 236 21.10 -7.53 0.23
N ALA A 237 19.81 -7.21 0.32
CA ALA A 237 18.73 -8.19 0.16
C ALA A 237 18.80 -8.93 -1.17
N TYR A 238 19.06 -8.20 -2.27
CA TYR A 238 19.27 -8.80 -3.58
C TYR A 238 20.50 -9.72 -3.61
N SER A 239 21.62 -9.29 -3.01
CA SER A 239 22.86 -10.07 -2.94
C SER A 239 22.65 -11.38 -2.19
N VAL A 240 22.03 -11.32 -1.01
CA VAL A 240 21.62 -12.50 -0.22
C VAL A 240 20.73 -13.42 -1.05
N ALA A 241 19.74 -12.87 -1.76
CA ALA A 241 18.85 -13.66 -2.57
C ALA A 241 19.59 -14.40 -3.70
N ARG A 242 20.54 -13.74 -4.36
CA ARG A 242 21.36 -14.39 -5.40
C ARG A 242 22.33 -15.42 -4.84
N GLN A 243 22.97 -15.13 -3.70
CA GLN A 243 23.92 -16.04 -3.07
C GLN A 243 23.26 -17.35 -2.62
N PHE A 244 22.04 -17.28 -2.09
CA PHE A 244 21.36 -18.43 -1.49
C PHE A 244 20.19 -18.97 -2.34
N ASN A 245 20.07 -18.54 -3.60
CA ASN A 245 18.98 -18.89 -4.51
C ASN A 245 17.59 -18.67 -3.90
N LEU A 246 17.39 -17.51 -3.28
CA LEU A 246 16.14 -17.06 -2.69
C LEU A 246 15.46 -16.04 -3.61
N ILE A 247 14.26 -15.60 -3.22
CA ILE A 247 13.45 -14.66 -4.02
C ILE A 247 13.86 -13.23 -3.65
N PRO A 248 14.31 -12.38 -4.59
CA PRO A 248 14.64 -10.97 -4.33
C PRO A 248 13.38 -10.09 -4.22
N PRO A 249 13.47 -8.90 -3.59
CA PRO A 249 12.34 -7.98 -3.53
C PRO A 249 12.04 -7.39 -4.92
N VAL A 250 10.76 -7.17 -5.25
CA VAL A 250 10.36 -6.65 -6.57
C VAL A 250 10.12 -5.14 -6.59
N CYS A 251 9.95 -4.52 -5.43
CA CYS A 251 9.63 -3.11 -5.32
C CYS A 251 10.08 -2.51 -3.98
N GLU A 252 10.31 -1.21 -3.99
CA GLU A 252 10.48 -0.36 -2.82
C GLU A 252 9.28 0.59 -2.70
N GLN A 253 8.73 0.69 -1.48
CA GLN A 253 7.70 1.65 -1.14
C GLN A 253 8.29 2.91 -0.49
N ALA A 254 8.42 4.00 -1.25
CA ALA A 254 9.18 5.19 -0.85
C ALA A 254 8.34 6.48 -0.81
N GLU A 255 8.67 7.39 0.10
CA GLU A 255 8.05 8.72 0.13
C GLU A 255 8.44 9.48 -1.14
N TYR A 256 7.45 10.04 -1.84
CA TYR A 256 7.71 10.90 -2.98
C TYR A 256 6.65 11.97 -3.11
N HIS A 257 7.10 13.21 -3.11
CA HIS A 257 6.29 14.40 -3.38
C HIS A 257 7.21 15.57 -3.70
N MET A 258 6.66 16.72 -4.07
CA MET A 258 7.43 17.90 -4.49
C MET A 258 8.51 18.35 -3.47
N PHE A 259 8.29 18.10 -2.18
CA PHE A 259 9.25 18.40 -1.10
C PHE A 259 10.13 17.22 -0.63
N GLN A 260 10.02 16.04 -1.23
CA GLN A 260 10.81 14.85 -0.89
C GLN A 260 11.10 14.05 -2.16
N ARG A 261 12.30 14.26 -2.74
CA ARG A 261 12.60 13.87 -4.12
C ARG A 261 13.80 12.92 -4.25
N ASP A 262 14.84 13.15 -3.47
CA ASP A 262 16.18 12.57 -3.65
C ASP A 262 16.16 11.06 -3.90
N LYS A 263 15.54 10.28 -3.01
CA LYS A 263 15.57 8.81 -3.11
C LYS A 263 14.97 8.32 -4.43
N VAL A 264 13.80 8.82 -4.78
CA VAL A 264 13.02 8.33 -5.93
C VAL A 264 13.58 8.85 -7.24
N GLU A 265 14.14 10.05 -7.28
CA GLU A 265 14.71 10.62 -8.50
C GLU A 265 16.17 10.24 -8.74
N THR A 266 16.94 9.86 -7.70
CA THR A 266 18.39 9.57 -7.86
C THR A 266 18.80 8.13 -7.57
N GLN A 267 18.13 7.44 -6.63
CA GLN A 267 18.56 6.11 -6.19
C GLN A 267 17.73 4.99 -6.80
N LEU A 268 16.40 5.13 -6.81
CA LEU A 268 15.50 4.10 -7.33
C LEU A 268 15.67 3.82 -8.83
N PRO A 269 15.97 4.80 -9.71
CA PRO A 269 16.22 4.51 -11.13
C PRO A 269 17.43 3.59 -11.32
N GLU A 270 18.49 3.79 -10.54
CA GLU A 270 19.67 2.92 -10.57
C GLU A 270 19.34 1.48 -10.11
N LEU A 271 18.53 1.33 -9.06
CA LEU A 271 18.07 0.01 -8.62
C LEU A 271 17.19 -0.67 -9.66
N TYR A 272 16.30 0.07 -10.31
CA TYR A 272 15.48 -0.45 -11.41
C TYR A 272 16.35 -0.99 -12.54
N HIS A 273 17.34 -0.22 -12.99
CA HIS A 273 18.21 -0.65 -14.08
C HIS A 273 19.07 -1.87 -13.70
N LYS A 274 19.67 -1.87 -12.51
CA LYS A 274 20.61 -2.91 -12.05
C LYS A 274 19.93 -4.22 -11.64
N ILE A 275 18.86 -4.14 -10.85
CA ILE A 275 18.24 -5.32 -10.21
C ILE A 275 16.73 -5.43 -10.47
N GLY A 276 16.12 -4.48 -11.17
CA GLY A 276 14.72 -4.56 -11.59
C GLY A 276 13.69 -4.17 -10.54
N VAL A 277 14.12 -3.57 -9.42
CA VAL A 277 13.22 -3.11 -8.35
C VAL A 277 12.41 -1.90 -8.84
N GLY A 278 11.08 -2.00 -8.75
CA GLY A 278 10.15 -0.90 -9.04
C GLY A 278 9.92 0.03 -7.85
N ALA A 279 9.19 1.11 -8.09
CA ALA A 279 8.80 2.05 -7.04
C ALA A 279 7.28 2.17 -6.91
N ILE A 280 6.77 1.97 -5.70
CA ILE A 280 5.44 2.42 -5.30
C ILE A 280 5.65 3.59 -4.36
N THR A 281 5.12 4.77 -4.69
CA THR A 281 5.35 5.95 -3.85
C THR A 281 4.18 6.24 -2.93
N TRP A 282 4.46 6.91 -1.81
CA TRP A 282 3.44 7.27 -0.81
C TRP A 282 3.54 8.74 -0.38
N SER A 283 2.46 9.23 0.23
CA SER A 283 2.26 10.63 0.62
C SER A 283 2.49 11.66 -0.51
N PRO A 284 1.90 11.49 -1.71
CA PRO A 284 2.10 12.43 -2.82
C PRO A 284 1.72 13.88 -2.50
N LEU A 285 0.82 14.06 -1.52
CA LEU A 285 0.36 15.37 -1.04
C LEU A 285 1.00 15.79 0.30
N ALA A 286 2.07 15.11 0.73
CA ALA A 286 2.77 15.35 2.00
C ALA A 286 1.80 15.46 3.20
N CYS A 287 0.96 14.43 3.39
CA CYS A 287 -0.10 14.38 4.40
C CYS A 287 -1.16 15.50 4.28
N GLY A 288 -1.34 16.07 3.08
CA GLY A 288 -2.29 17.14 2.79
C GLY A 288 -1.68 18.53 2.75
N LEU A 289 -0.38 18.68 3.05
CA LEU A 289 0.34 19.95 2.99
C LEU A 289 0.21 20.62 1.61
N ILE A 290 0.28 19.82 0.54
CA ILE A 290 0.35 20.32 -0.85
C ILE A 290 -1.05 20.70 -1.39
N THR A 291 -2.13 20.55 -0.62
CA THR A 291 -3.48 20.89 -1.11
C THR A 291 -3.90 22.34 -0.85
N GLY A 292 -3.02 23.18 -0.29
CA GLY A 292 -3.34 24.57 0.09
C GLY A 292 -4.26 24.73 1.32
N LYS A 293 -4.80 23.64 1.89
CA LYS A 293 -5.79 23.68 2.99
C LYS A 293 -5.27 24.19 4.33
N TYR A 294 -3.97 24.48 4.44
CA TYR A 294 -3.32 24.96 5.67
C TYR A 294 -2.91 26.43 5.59
N GLU A 295 -3.25 27.15 4.52
CA GLU A 295 -2.74 28.49 4.23
C GLU A 295 -3.17 29.59 5.22
N GLU A 296 -4.32 29.44 5.89
CA GLU A 296 -4.85 30.44 6.83
C GLU A 296 -5.04 29.88 8.25
N ARG A 297 -5.69 28.71 8.36
CA ARG A 297 -5.93 28.02 9.64
C ARG A 297 -5.91 26.51 9.40
N VAL A 298 -5.41 25.76 10.39
CA VAL A 298 -5.53 24.29 10.40
C VAL A 298 -7.01 23.91 10.57
N PRO A 299 -7.67 23.29 9.57
CA PRO A 299 -9.07 22.93 9.69
C PRO A 299 -9.30 21.88 10.79
N GLU A 300 -10.41 21.96 11.52
CA GLU A 300 -10.69 21.04 12.64
C GLU A 300 -10.82 19.57 12.19
N ASN A 301 -11.28 19.33 10.96
CA ASN A 301 -11.49 17.99 10.40
C ASN A 301 -10.30 17.48 9.54
N CYS A 302 -9.11 18.06 9.69
CA CYS A 302 -7.93 17.63 8.93
C CYS A 302 -7.03 16.67 9.71
N ARG A 303 -6.14 15.96 8.99
CA ARG A 303 -5.18 15.02 9.60
C ARG A 303 -4.32 15.65 10.71
N ALA A 304 -3.92 16.91 10.56
CA ALA A 304 -3.08 17.62 11.52
C ALA A 304 -3.82 17.98 12.83
N ALA A 305 -5.15 17.94 12.85
CA ALA A 305 -5.96 18.18 14.05
C ALA A 305 -6.27 16.87 14.82
N MET A 306 -5.94 15.70 14.26
CA MET A 306 -6.24 14.41 14.88
C MET A 306 -5.30 14.11 16.06
N LYS A 307 -5.86 13.46 17.11
CA LYS A 307 -5.06 12.94 18.23
C LYS A 307 -4.00 11.96 17.72
N GLY A 308 -2.74 12.13 18.16
CA GLY A 308 -1.59 11.36 17.69
C GLY A 308 -0.85 11.93 16.47
N TYR A 309 -1.34 13.03 15.88
CA TYR A 309 -0.72 13.71 14.74
C TYR A 309 -0.12 15.08 15.09
N GLN A 310 0.19 15.30 16.37
CA GLN A 310 0.78 16.56 16.84
C GLN A 310 2.10 16.90 16.10
N TRP A 311 2.89 15.87 15.76
CA TRP A 311 4.10 16.01 14.94
C TRP A 311 3.83 16.66 13.58
N LEU A 312 2.66 16.44 12.96
CA LEU A 312 2.29 17.04 11.68
C LEU A 312 1.96 18.52 11.85
N LYS A 313 1.27 18.87 12.94
CA LYS A 313 1.01 20.26 13.33
C LYS A 313 2.30 21.01 13.61
N GLU A 314 3.23 20.40 14.35
CA GLU A 314 4.56 20.96 14.61
C GLU A 314 5.35 21.15 13.31
N LYS A 315 5.33 20.16 12.41
CA LYS A 315 5.95 20.30 11.08
C LYS A 315 5.35 21.46 10.29
N LEU A 316 4.03 21.61 10.27
CA LEU A 316 3.33 22.71 9.59
C LEU A 316 3.73 24.08 10.16
N GLN A 317 3.92 24.17 11.48
CA GLN A 317 4.28 25.41 12.18
C GLN A 317 5.78 25.73 12.15
N SER A 318 6.62 24.76 11.79
CA SER A 318 8.06 24.97 11.62
C SER A 318 8.39 25.94 10.48
N GLU A 319 9.58 26.52 10.52
CA GLU A 319 10.06 27.43 9.47
C GLU A 319 10.11 26.75 8.09
N ASP A 320 10.52 25.49 8.04
CA ASP A 320 10.50 24.73 6.79
C ASP A 320 9.07 24.45 6.30
N GLY A 321 8.15 24.17 7.22
CA GLY A 321 6.72 24.01 6.89
C GLY A 321 6.10 25.28 6.30
N LYS A 322 6.41 26.45 6.86
CA LYS A 322 5.98 27.76 6.34
C LYS A 322 6.56 28.04 4.96
N LYS A 323 7.86 27.77 4.75
CA LYS A 323 8.51 27.89 3.43
C LYS A 323 7.85 26.97 2.38
N GLN A 324 7.50 25.75 2.77
CA GLN A 324 6.78 24.82 1.89
C GLN A 324 5.38 25.35 1.55
N GLN A 325 4.65 25.90 2.51
CA GLN A 325 3.33 26.52 2.26
C GLN A 325 3.42 27.73 1.32
N ALA A 326 4.44 28.58 1.46
CA ALA A 326 4.67 29.68 0.52
C ALA A 326 4.86 29.17 -0.92
N LYS A 327 5.67 28.11 -1.11
CA LYS A 327 5.84 27.46 -2.40
C LYS A 327 4.56 26.82 -2.93
N VAL A 328 3.72 26.24 -2.06
CA VAL A 328 2.41 25.71 -2.46
C VAL A 328 1.53 26.83 -3.02
N LYS A 329 1.56 28.04 -2.45
CA LYS A 329 0.82 29.19 -2.98
C LYS A 329 1.27 29.56 -4.40
N GLU A 330 2.56 29.50 -4.66
CA GLU A 330 3.14 29.76 -5.98
C GLU A 330 2.79 28.68 -7.03
N LEU A 331 2.30 27.51 -6.62
CA LEU A 331 1.83 26.47 -7.54
C LEU A 331 0.41 26.75 -8.09
N HIS A 332 -0.40 27.57 -7.42
CA HIS A 332 -1.78 27.85 -7.86
C HIS A 332 -1.85 28.43 -9.27
N PRO A 333 -1.06 29.45 -9.66
CA PRO A 333 -1.09 29.99 -11.02
C PRO A 333 -0.73 28.95 -12.10
N ILE A 334 0.16 28.01 -11.79
CA ILE A 334 0.51 26.91 -12.70
C ILE A 334 -0.68 25.95 -12.83
N ALA A 335 -1.29 25.57 -11.71
CA ALA A 335 -2.45 24.68 -11.69
C ALA A 335 -3.66 25.28 -12.41
N GLU A 336 -3.96 26.56 -12.18
CA GLU A 336 -5.02 27.32 -12.85
C GLU A 336 -4.81 27.37 -14.37
N ARG A 337 -3.58 27.66 -14.82
CA ARG A 337 -3.24 27.68 -16.25
C ARG A 337 -3.42 26.31 -16.93
N LEU A 338 -3.25 25.22 -16.18
CA LEU A 338 -3.47 23.86 -16.66
C LEU A 338 -4.92 23.36 -16.42
N GLY A 339 -5.79 24.21 -15.87
CA GLY A 339 -7.19 23.88 -15.59
C GLY A 339 -7.36 22.74 -14.57
N CYS A 340 -6.48 22.67 -13.56
CA CYS A 340 -6.48 21.60 -12.56
C CYS A 340 -6.27 22.14 -11.14
N THR A 341 -6.48 21.28 -10.12
CA THR A 341 -6.15 21.64 -8.73
C THR A 341 -4.67 21.42 -8.44
N VAL A 342 -4.12 22.09 -7.41
CA VAL A 342 -2.73 21.85 -6.97
C VAL A 342 -2.53 20.39 -6.52
N ALA A 343 -3.56 19.75 -5.96
CA ALA A 343 -3.50 18.34 -5.61
C ALA A 343 -3.37 17.45 -6.86
N GLN A 344 -4.16 17.71 -7.89
CA GLN A 344 -4.06 17.01 -9.19
C GLN A 344 -2.68 17.22 -9.82
N LEU A 345 -2.20 18.47 -9.85
CA LEU A 345 -0.87 18.82 -10.36
C LEU A 345 0.23 18.05 -9.61
N ALA A 346 0.18 18.01 -8.28
CA ALA A 346 1.19 17.34 -7.46
C ALA A 346 1.20 15.81 -7.66
N ILE A 347 0.04 15.18 -7.77
CA ILE A 347 -0.07 13.74 -8.04
C ILE A 347 0.41 13.42 -9.47
N ALA A 348 -0.02 14.19 -10.46
CA ALA A 348 0.44 14.05 -11.84
C ALA A 348 1.96 14.23 -11.94
N TRP A 349 2.51 15.20 -11.22
CA TRP A 349 3.96 15.42 -11.13
C TRP A 349 4.68 14.20 -10.56
N CYS A 350 4.12 13.53 -9.54
CA CYS A 350 4.70 12.29 -9.02
C CYS A 350 4.69 11.16 -10.08
N LEU A 351 3.65 11.09 -10.91
CA LEU A 351 3.49 10.07 -11.96
C LEU A 351 4.36 10.29 -13.20
N ARG A 352 4.92 11.50 -13.39
CA ARG A 352 5.75 11.85 -14.54
C ARG A 352 7.02 11.00 -14.64
N SER A 353 7.52 10.54 -13.49
CA SER A 353 8.72 9.72 -13.45
C SER A 353 8.38 8.32 -13.94
N GLU A 354 8.98 7.89 -15.06
CA GLU A 354 8.80 6.54 -15.61
C GLU A 354 9.23 5.45 -14.61
N GLY A 355 10.16 5.76 -13.69
CA GLY A 355 10.59 4.86 -12.63
C GLY A 355 9.53 4.63 -11.54
N VAL A 356 8.48 5.45 -11.47
CA VAL A 356 7.36 5.29 -10.54
C VAL A 356 6.29 4.40 -11.19
N SER A 357 6.13 3.19 -10.65
CA SER A 357 5.13 2.23 -11.12
C SER A 357 3.73 2.62 -10.67
N SER A 358 3.57 3.08 -9.42
CA SER A 358 2.30 3.56 -8.88
C SER A 358 2.48 4.60 -7.78
N VAL A 359 1.53 5.51 -7.63
CA VAL A 359 1.42 6.47 -6.52
C VAL A 359 0.24 6.09 -5.62
N LEU A 360 0.48 5.89 -4.31
CA LEU A 360 -0.56 5.59 -3.33
C LEU A 360 -1.25 6.86 -2.85
N LEU A 361 -2.55 6.94 -3.13
CA LEU A 361 -3.43 7.99 -2.66
C LEU A 361 -3.89 7.71 -1.23
N GLY A 362 -4.11 8.77 -0.46
CA GLY A 362 -4.78 8.70 0.84
C GLY A 362 -5.86 9.77 0.89
N VAL A 363 -7.11 9.35 1.10
CA VAL A 363 -8.30 10.20 1.00
C VAL A 363 -9.24 9.93 2.15
N SER A 364 -9.89 10.99 2.65
CA SER A 364 -10.89 10.90 3.73
C SER A 364 -12.33 11.06 3.23
N SER A 365 -12.55 11.27 1.93
CA SER A 365 -13.87 11.36 1.32
C SER A 365 -13.85 10.94 -0.15
N THR A 366 -15.03 10.72 -0.72
CA THR A 366 -15.22 10.37 -2.13
C THR A 366 -14.84 11.51 -3.06
N GLU A 367 -15.07 12.76 -2.66
CA GLU A 367 -14.75 13.95 -3.47
C GLU A 367 -13.24 14.08 -3.65
N GLN A 368 -12.46 13.89 -2.57
CA GLN A 368 -11.00 13.87 -2.65
C GLN A 368 -10.49 12.76 -3.56
N LEU A 369 -11.13 11.59 -3.54
CA LEU A 369 -10.75 10.50 -4.43
C LEU A 369 -11.00 10.86 -5.89
N ILE A 370 -12.19 11.34 -6.22
CA ILE A 370 -12.57 11.73 -7.58
C ILE A 370 -11.65 12.85 -8.09
N GLU A 371 -11.39 13.86 -7.26
CA GLU A 371 -10.43 14.92 -7.57
C GLU A 371 -9.04 14.34 -7.87
N ASN A 372 -8.51 13.50 -6.99
CA ASN A 372 -7.18 12.91 -7.12
C ASN A 372 -7.06 11.97 -8.34
N LEU A 373 -8.11 11.23 -8.69
CA LEU A 373 -8.16 10.42 -9.92
C LEU A 373 -8.08 11.30 -11.18
N GLY A 374 -8.59 12.53 -11.10
CA GLY A 374 -8.47 13.57 -12.13
C GLY A 374 -7.02 13.97 -12.48
N SER A 375 -6.04 13.58 -11.66
CA SER A 375 -4.61 13.82 -11.95
C SER A 375 -4.12 13.08 -13.21
N ILE A 376 -4.79 12.01 -13.62
CA ILE A 376 -4.43 11.25 -14.83
C ILE A 376 -4.54 12.13 -16.08
N GLN A 377 -5.56 12.98 -16.14
CA GLN A 377 -5.79 13.90 -17.26
C GLN A 377 -4.77 15.06 -17.29
N VAL A 378 -4.15 15.37 -16.15
CA VAL A 378 -3.11 16.40 -16.05
C VAL A 378 -1.75 15.88 -16.52
N LEU A 379 -1.50 14.57 -16.45
CA LEU A 379 -0.22 13.96 -16.78
C LEU A 379 0.25 14.29 -18.21
N THR A 380 -0.67 14.32 -19.18
CA THR A 380 -0.35 14.66 -20.58
C THR A 380 -0.02 16.14 -20.80
N GLN A 381 -0.35 17.00 -19.83
CA GLN A 381 -0.08 18.44 -19.88
C GLN A 381 1.27 18.82 -19.25
N LEU A 382 1.93 17.88 -18.55
CA LEU A 382 3.25 18.09 -17.94
C LEU A 382 4.38 18.06 -18.97
N THR A 383 4.40 19.10 -19.81
CA THR A 383 5.48 19.34 -20.78
C THR A 383 6.82 19.60 -20.08
N PRO A 384 7.96 19.41 -20.77
CA PRO A 384 9.28 19.73 -20.21
C PRO A 384 9.38 21.16 -19.65
N GLN A 385 8.72 22.12 -20.30
CA GLN A 385 8.68 23.52 -19.88
C GLN A 385 7.96 23.69 -18.53
N VAL A 386 6.78 23.07 -18.39
CA VAL A 386 6.02 23.09 -17.11
C VAL A 386 6.83 22.42 -16.00
N VAL A 387 7.50 21.30 -16.29
CA VAL A 387 8.34 20.61 -15.29
C VAL A 387 9.52 21.48 -14.87
N GLN A 388 10.18 22.18 -15.81
CA GLN A 388 11.27 23.10 -15.50
C GLN A 388 10.81 24.29 -14.65
N GLU A 389 9.63 24.84 -14.93
CA GLU A 389 9.02 25.92 -14.14
C GLU A 389 8.75 25.46 -12.70
N ILE A 390 8.16 24.27 -12.53
CA ILE A 390 7.96 23.65 -11.21
C ILE A 390 9.30 23.40 -10.51
N ASP A 391 10.32 22.88 -11.21
CA ASP A 391 11.65 22.65 -10.64
C ASP A 391 12.32 23.94 -10.16
N ALA A 392 12.21 25.03 -10.93
CA ALA A 392 12.73 26.34 -10.57
C ALA A 392 12.05 26.90 -9.32
N LEU A 393 10.72 26.83 -9.26
CA LEU A 393 9.91 27.24 -8.10
C LEU A 393 10.26 26.44 -6.85
N LEU A 394 10.33 25.11 -6.98
CA LEU A 394 10.64 24.23 -5.87
C LEU A 394 12.09 24.37 -5.42
N GLY A 395 13.03 24.71 -6.31
CA GLY A 395 14.42 25.00 -5.99
C GLY A 395 15.14 23.85 -5.26
N ASN A 396 14.68 22.61 -5.49
CA ASN A 396 15.13 21.42 -4.78
C ASN A 396 15.33 20.22 -5.71
N LYS A 397 15.55 20.48 -7.01
CA LYS A 397 15.85 19.43 -7.98
C LYS A 397 17.10 18.67 -7.52
N PRO A 398 17.02 17.35 -7.31
CA PRO A 398 18.17 16.58 -6.84
C PRO A 398 19.29 16.59 -7.88
N ASN A 399 20.54 16.75 -7.41
CA ASN A 399 21.71 16.66 -8.28
C ASN A 399 21.86 15.23 -8.80
N THR A 400 21.62 15.03 -10.09
CA THR A 400 21.96 13.76 -10.73
C THR A 400 23.43 13.82 -11.15
N LYS A 401 24.23 12.81 -10.79
CA LYS A 401 25.68 12.75 -11.12
C LYS A 401 26.00 12.86 -12.62
N LYS A 402 24.99 12.86 -13.51
CA LYS A 402 25.16 13.09 -14.95
C LYS A 402 25.44 14.56 -15.29
N GLU A 403 24.96 15.52 -14.51
CA GLU A 403 25.16 16.96 -14.78
C GLU A 403 26.57 17.45 -14.36
N SER A 404 27.31 16.70 -13.54
CA SER A 404 28.67 17.09 -13.09
C SER A 404 29.81 16.59 -13.98
N ARG A 405 29.51 16.11 -15.20
CA ARG A 405 30.48 15.61 -16.17
C ARG A 405 30.41 16.32 -17.54
N ALA A 406 29.61 17.38 -17.64
CA ALA A 406 29.51 18.24 -18.82
C ALA A 406 30.32 19.52 -18.63
#